data_AF-A0A8S0FME9-F1
#
_entry.id   AF-A0A8S0FME9-F1
#
_cell.length_a   1.000
_cell.length_b   1.000
_cell.length_c   1.000
_cell.angle_alpha   90.00
_cell.angle_beta   90.00
_cell.angle_gamma   90.00
#
_symmetry.space_group_name_H-M   'P 1'
#
loop_
_entity.id
_entity.type
_entity.pdbx_description
1 polymer ?
#
loop_
_entity_poly.entity_id
_entity_poly.type
_entity_poly.pdbx_seq_one_letter_code
_entity_poly.pdbx_strand_id
1 'polypeptide(L)'
;MKKLSYKAGIITGLFLYAFGAALFWPAAEIMNYTLFLVGLFIIAAGLGCLETAANPFVTVLGPESSGHFRLNLAQTFNSFGAIIAVVFGQSLILSNVPHQSQDVLDKMSPEQLSAYKHSLVLSVQTPYMIIVAIVLLVALLIMLTKFPALQSDNHR
;
A
#
# COMPACT_ATOMS: atom_id res chain seq x y z
N MET A 1 24.10 10.38 -10.15
CA MET A 1 23.00 10.20 -11.12
C MET A 1 21.65 10.28 -10.39
N LYS A 2 21.11 11.48 -10.15
CA LYS A 2 19.71 11.66 -9.68
C LYS A 2 19.00 12.47 -10.78
N LYS A 3 18.30 11.78 -11.68
CA LYS A 3 17.66 12.42 -12.85
C LYS A 3 16.26 13.00 -12.54
N LEU A 4 15.68 12.69 -11.38
CA LEU A 4 14.30 13.01 -11.01
C LEU A 4 14.21 13.60 -9.59
N SER A 5 13.20 14.46 -9.37
CA SER A 5 12.93 15.10 -8.07
C SER A 5 12.30 14.12 -7.08
N TYR A 6 12.34 14.44 -5.78
CA TYR A 6 11.70 13.64 -4.73
C TYR A 6 10.22 13.37 -5.02
N LYS A 7 9.50 14.39 -5.51
CA LYS A 7 8.09 14.27 -5.90
C LYS A 7 7.89 13.18 -6.94
N ALA A 8 8.76 13.09 -7.96
CA ALA A 8 8.67 12.05 -8.99
C ALA A 8 8.90 10.64 -8.40
N GLY A 9 9.82 10.49 -7.44
CA GLY A 9 10.01 9.25 -6.69
C GLY A 9 8.78 8.85 -5.91
N ILE A 10 8.20 9.77 -5.13
CA ILE A 10 6.98 9.51 -4.34
C ILE A 10 5.80 9.11 -5.24
N ILE A 11 5.56 9.83 -6.34
CA ILE A 11 4.48 9.51 -7.28
C ILE A 11 4.70 8.14 -7.94
N THR A 12 5.93 7.83 -8.35
CA THR A 12 6.25 6.52 -8.94
C THR A 12 6.02 5.40 -7.93
N GLY A 13 6.45 5.58 -6.69
CA GLY A 13 6.24 4.62 -5.61
C GLY A 13 4.76 4.39 -5.28
N LEU A 14 3.96 5.46 -5.19
CA LEU A 14 2.50 5.36 -4.99
C LEU A 14 1.81 4.64 -6.15
N PHE A 15 2.23 4.94 -7.39
CA PHE A 15 1.67 4.28 -8.57
C PHE A 15 2.01 2.78 -8.60
N LEU A 16 3.27 2.41 -8.34
CA LEU A 16 3.68 1.01 -8.22
C LEU A 16 2.88 0.28 -7.15
N TYR A 17 2.73 0.88 -5.96
CA TYR A 17 1.95 0.30 -4.88
C TYR A 17 0.50 0.06 -5.30
N ALA A 18 -0.17 1.08 -5.85
CA ALA A 18 -1.55 0.97 -6.31
C ALA A 18 -1.72 -0.05 -7.43
N PHE A 19 -0.81 -0.09 -8.40
CA PHE A 19 -0.85 -1.03 -9.52
C PHE A 19 -0.66 -2.48 -9.05
N GLY A 20 0.32 -2.73 -8.18
CA GLY A 20 0.54 -4.07 -7.62
C GLY A 20 -0.63 -4.53 -6.74
N ALA A 21 -1.23 -3.63 -5.95
CA ALA A 21 -2.42 -3.93 -5.16
C ALA A 21 -3.65 -4.19 -6.04
N ALA A 22 -3.82 -3.45 -7.14
CA ALA A 22 -4.91 -3.68 -8.09
C ALA A 22 -4.81 -5.04 -8.78
N LEU A 23 -3.60 -5.58 -9.00
CA LEU A 23 -3.39 -6.92 -9.56
C LEU A 23 -3.89 -8.06 -8.65
N PHE A 24 -4.09 -7.81 -7.36
CA PHE A 24 -4.61 -8.85 -6.46
C PHE A 24 -6.07 -9.18 -6.74
N TRP A 25 -6.89 -8.24 -7.22
CA TRP A 25 -8.26 -8.56 -7.64
C TRP A 25 -8.28 -9.61 -8.75
N PRO A 26 -7.75 -9.36 -9.97
CA PRO A 26 -7.81 -10.35 -11.03
C PRO A 26 -7.06 -11.63 -10.63
N ALA A 27 -5.93 -11.54 -9.93
CA ALA A 27 -5.22 -12.73 -9.45
C ALA A 27 -6.07 -13.63 -8.55
N ALA A 28 -6.88 -13.04 -7.67
CA ALA A 28 -7.75 -13.76 -6.76
C ALA A 28 -8.99 -14.34 -7.49
N GLU A 29 -9.55 -13.60 -8.45
CA GLU A 29 -10.71 -14.05 -9.24
C GLU A 29 -10.38 -15.27 -10.11
N ILE A 30 -9.21 -15.29 -10.76
CA ILE A 30 -8.77 -16.44 -11.58
C ILE A 30 -7.91 -17.45 -10.80
N MET A 31 -7.78 -17.29 -9.48
CA MET A 31 -6.98 -18.15 -8.59
C MET A 31 -5.53 -18.37 -9.09
N ASN A 32 -4.90 -17.33 -9.65
CA ASN A 32 -3.57 -17.40 -10.25
C ASN A 32 -2.48 -16.88 -9.30
N TYR A 33 -1.73 -17.82 -8.73
CA TYR A 33 -0.62 -17.53 -7.82
C TYR A 33 0.48 -16.68 -8.46
N THR A 34 0.86 -16.96 -9.71
CA THR A 34 1.93 -16.22 -10.40
C THR A 34 1.56 -14.75 -10.56
N LEU A 35 0.30 -14.46 -10.91
CA LEU A 35 -0.17 -13.08 -11.03
C LEU A 35 -0.17 -12.36 -9.68
N PHE A 36 -0.59 -13.04 -8.61
CA PHE A 36 -0.51 -12.52 -7.25
C PHE A 36 0.94 -12.22 -6.85
N LEU A 37 1.86 -13.13 -7.14
CA LEU A 37 3.28 -12.98 -6.82
C LEU A 37 3.89 -11.79 -7.58
N VAL A 38 3.57 -11.63 -8.87
CA VAL A 38 4.00 -10.45 -9.64
C VAL A 38 3.49 -9.16 -9.01
N GLY A 39 2.22 -9.10 -8.62
CA GLY A 39 1.65 -7.96 -7.89
C GLY A 39 2.40 -7.67 -6.58
N LEU A 40 2.78 -8.72 -5.84
CA LEU A 40 3.53 -8.60 -4.59
C LEU A 40 4.93 -7.98 -4.81
N PHE A 41 5.65 -8.40 -5.84
CA PHE A 41 6.95 -7.80 -6.20
C PHE A 41 6.81 -6.33 -6.62
N ILE A 42 5.74 -6.00 -7.34
CA ILE A 42 5.44 -4.62 -7.73
C ILE A 42 5.15 -3.74 -6.49
N ILE A 43 4.36 -4.23 -5.54
CA ILE A 43 4.12 -3.54 -4.26
C ILE A 43 5.44 -3.34 -3.50
N ALA A 44 6.27 -4.38 -3.42
CA ALA A 44 7.56 -4.30 -2.74
C ALA A 44 8.49 -3.25 -3.37
N ALA A 45 8.53 -3.17 -4.70
CA ALA A 45 9.25 -2.11 -5.41
C ALA A 45 8.68 -0.71 -5.11
N GLY A 46 7.34 -0.58 -5.04
CA GLY A 46 6.66 0.65 -4.66
C GLY A 46 7.01 1.12 -3.24
N LEU A 47 7.02 0.20 -2.27
CA LEU A 47 7.41 0.47 -0.88
C LEU A 47 8.86 0.95 -0.78
N GLY A 48 9.80 0.23 -1.41
CA GLY A 48 11.21 0.64 -1.42
C GLY A 48 11.41 2.01 -2.08
N CYS A 49 10.66 2.31 -3.14
CA CYS A 49 10.67 3.63 -3.78
C CYS A 49 10.13 4.73 -2.85
N LEU A 50 9.03 4.45 -2.13
CA LEU A 50 8.46 5.39 -1.16
C LEU A 50 9.39 5.67 0.00
N GLU A 51 10.01 4.65 0.60
CA GLU A 51 10.92 4.85 1.73
C GLU A 51 12.16 5.66 1.35
N THR A 52 12.73 5.37 0.18
CA THR A 52 13.93 6.06 -0.32
C THR A 52 13.64 7.48 -0.82
N ALA A 53 12.40 7.79 -1.22
CA ALA A 53 12.00 9.11 -1.67
C ALA A 53 11.39 9.98 -0.56
N ALA A 54 10.46 9.44 0.23
CA ALA A 54 9.66 10.19 1.21
C ALA A 54 10.47 10.58 2.44
N ASN A 55 11.30 9.69 2.98
CA ASN A 55 12.06 9.98 4.20
C ASN A 55 13.03 11.17 4.01
N PRO A 56 13.87 11.20 2.95
CA PRO A 56 14.70 12.37 2.69
C PRO A 56 13.88 13.61 2.31
N PHE A 57 12.74 13.43 1.63
CA PHE A 57 11.88 14.56 1.27
C PHE A 57 11.37 15.32 2.50
N VAL A 58 10.87 14.60 3.52
CA VAL A 58 10.36 15.20 4.75
C VAL A 58 11.48 15.92 5.53
N THR A 59 12.69 15.36 5.56
CA THR A 59 13.81 15.98 6.28
C THR A 59 14.27 17.28 5.61
N VAL A 60 14.16 17.41 4.29
CA VAL A 60 14.55 18.65 3.57
C VAL A 60 13.40 19.63 3.36
N LEU A 61 12.16 19.27 3.73
CA LEU A 61 10.96 20.10 3.57
C LEU A 61 10.90 21.23 4.64
N GLY A 62 11.84 22.17 4.58
CA GLY A 62 11.95 23.31 5.50
C GLY A 62 13.36 23.49 6.07
N PRO A 63 13.53 24.23 7.18
CA PRO A 63 14.84 24.47 7.78
C PRO A 63 15.54 23.18 8.18
N GLU A 64 16.87 23.12 7.99
CA GLU A 64 17.70 21.95 8.27
C GLU A 64 17.64 21.53 9.75
N SER A 65 17.67 22.52 10.66
CA SER A 65 17.63 22.30 12.12
C SER A 65 16.40 21.53 12.62
N SER A 66 15.28 21.58 11.89
CA SER A 66 14.03 20.88 12.23
C SER A 66 13.76 19.65 11.37
N GLY A 67 14.70 19.24 10.50
CA GLY A 67 14.54 18.09 9.61
C GLY A 67 14.28 16.77 10.36
N HIS A 68 15.06 16.52 11.43
CA HIS A 68 14.87 15.34 12.27
C HIS A 68 13.51 15.34 12.97
N PHE A 69 13.06 16.50 13.45
CA PHE A 69 11.75 16.62 14.09
C PHE A 69 10.60 16.34 13.11
N ARG A 70 10.65 16.92 11.90
CA ARG A 70 9.64 16.67 10.86
C ARG A 70 9.54 15.19 10.50
N LEU A 71 10.68 14.51 10.35
CA LEU A 71 10.69 13.08 10.05
C LEU A 71 10.07 12.25 11.19
N ASN A 72 10.47 12.52 12.44
CA ASN A 72 9.92 11.80 13.59
C ASN A 72 8.43 12.03 13.78
N LEU A 73 7.97 13.27 13.56
CA LEU A 73 6.54 13.60 13.59
C LEU A 73 5.78 12.84 12.49
N ALA A 74 6.30 12.83 11.26
CA ALA A 74 5.71 12.06 10.16
C ALA A 74 5.66 10.55 10.45
N GLN A 75 6.71 9.99 11.05
CA GLN A 75 6.73 8.58 11.46
C GLN A 75 5.78 8.29 12.62
N THR A 76 5.52 9.25 13.49
CA THR A 76 4.48 9.12 14.53
C THR A 76 3.09 9.01 13.89
N PHE A 77 2.81 9.78 12.83
CA PHE A 77 1.56 9.62 12.05
C PHE A 77 1.50 8.28 11.32
N ASN A 78 2.63 7.76 10.83
CA ASN A 78 2.70 6.41 10.26
C ASN A 78 2.29 5.34 11.30
N SER A 79 2.90 5.37 12.49
CA SER A 79 2.52 4.46 13.59
C SER A 79 1.08 4.64 14.04
N PHE A 80 0.59 5.88 14.12
CA PHE A 80 -0.80 6.15 14.46
C PHE A 80 -1.76 5.57 13.41
N GLY A 81 -1.48 5.74 12.12
CA GLY A 81 -2.24 5.12 11.03
C GLY A 81 -2.28 3.59 11.15
N ALA A 82 -1.16 2.96 11.50
CA ALA A 82 -1.13 1.51 11.75
C ALA A 82 -2.02 1.10 12.93
N ILE A 83 -2.03 1.86 14.03
CA ILE A 83 -2.93 1.60 15.17
C ILE A 83 -4.39 1.69 14.74
N ILE A 84 -4.76 2.74 14.00
CA ILE A 84 -6.13 2.90 13.46
C ILE A 84 -6.48 1.73 12.54
N ALA A 85 -5.58 1.34 11.64
CA ALA A 85 -5.79 0.21 10.73
C ALA A 85 -6.02 -1.11 11.49
N VAL A 86 -5.31 -1.37 12.59
CA VAL A 86 -5.52 -2.57 13.40
C VAL A 86 -6.84 -2.50 14.17
N VAL A 87 -7.09 -1.42 14.91
CA VAL A 87 -8.28 -1.27 15.77
C VAL A 87 -9.58 -1.33 14.96
N PHE A 88 -9.62 -0.60 13.85
CA PHE A 88 -10.82 -0.53 13.01
C PHE A 88 -10.84 -1.61 11.93
N GLY A 89 -9.70 -1.93 11.33
CA GLY A 89 -9.63 -2.95 10.26
C GLY A 89 -9.93 -4.35 10.77
N GLN A 90 -9.49 -4.72 11.98
CA GLN A 90 -9.77 -6.05 12.54
C GLN A 90 -11.27 -6.31 12.66
N SER A 91 -12.03 -5.35 13.23
CA SER A 91 -13.46 -5.51 13.44
C SER A 91 -14.27 -5.38 12.14
N LEU A 92 -13.89 -4.46 11.25
CA LEU A 92 -14.65 -4.18 10.03
C LEU A 92 -14.37 -5.14 8.88
N ILE A 93 -13.13 -5.66 8.77
CA ILE A 93 -12.73 -6.53 7.66
C ILE A 93 -12.89 -8.00 8.05
N LEU A 94 -12.34 -8.44 9.18
CA LEU A 94 -12.29 -9.88 9.52
C LEU A 94 -13.64 -10.47 9.90
N SER A 95 -14.61 -9.65 10.31
CA SER A 95 -15.98 -10.11 10.59
C SER A 95 -16.70 -10.61 9.34
N ASN A 96 -16.28 -10.18 8.15
CA ASN A 96 -16.87 -10.58 6.87
C ASN A 96 -16.10 -11.73 6.18
N VAL A 97 -15.00 -12.20 6.79
CA VAL A 97 -14.20 -13.31 6.28
C VAL A 97 -14.81 -14.62 6.79
N PRO A 98 -15.15 -15.58 5.91
CA PRO A 98 -15.58 -16.90 6.33
C PRO A 98 -14.53 -17.59 7.22
N HIS A 99 -14.92 -17.96 8.44
CA HIS A 99 -14.07 -18.70 9.37
C HIS A 99 -14.48 -20.17 9.37
N GLN A 100 -13.58 -21.05 8.95
CA GLN A 100 -13.74 -22.51 9.07
C GLN A 100 -12.50 -23.12 9.70
N SER A 101 -12.70 -24.10 10.57
CA SER A 101 -11.59 -24.85 11.15
C SER A 101 -10.94 -25.74 10.09
N GLN A 102 -9.64 -26.01 10.24
CA GLN A 102 -8.93 -26.89 9.31
C GLN A 102 -9.57 -28.27 9.21
N ASP A 103 -10.07 -28.83 10.32
CA ASP A 103 -10.79 -30.12 10.35
C ASP A 103 -12.04 -30.13 9.47
N VAL A 104 -12.73 -29.00 9.34
CA VAL A 104 -13.89 -28.85 8.44
C VAL A 104 -13.43 -28.75 6.99
N LEU A 105 -12.37 -27.99 6.73
CA LEU A 105 -11.80 -27.84 5.37
C LEU A 105 -11.27 -29.16 4.81
N ASP A 106 -10.66 -29.99 5.65
CA ASP A 106 -10.10 -31.30 5.25
C ASP A 106 -11.20 -32.32 4.91
N LYS A 107 -12.42 -32.10 5.41
CA LYS A 107 -13.61 -32.95 5.16
C LYS A 107 -14.46 -32.47 3.99
N MET A 108 -14.17 -31.29 3.42
CA MET A 108 -14.91 -30.76 2.28
C MET A 108 -14.62 -31.54 1.00
N SER A 109 -15.64 -31.70 0.16
CA SER A 109 -15.42 -32.13 -1.22
C SER A 109 -14.58 -31.10 -2.00
N PRO A 110 -13.92 -31.49 -3.11
CA PRO A 110 -13.19 -30.55 -3.95
C PRO A 110 -14.03 -29.34 -4.40
N GLU A 111 -15.31 -29.56 -4.69
CA GLU A 111 -16.27 -28.53 -5.11
C GLU A 111 -16.59 -27.57 -3.95
N GLN A 112 -16.81 -28.10 -2.75
CA GLN A 112 -17.05 -27.30 -1.54
C GLN A 112 -15.84 -26.45 -1.17
N LEU A 113 -14.64 -27.04 -1.25
CA LEU A 113 -13.39 -26.34 -0.97
C LEU A 113 -13.13 -25.22 -1.99
N SER A 114 -13.44 -25.46 -3.27
CA SER A 114 -13.36 -24.43 -4.32
C SER A 114 -14.32 -23.27 -4.04
N ALA A 115 -15.58 -23.57 -3.71
CA ALA A 115 -16.57 -22.55 -3.36
C ALA A 115 -16.18 -21.74 -2.11
N TYR A 116 -15.60 -22.39 -1.10
CA TYR A 116 -15.09 -21.74 0.11
C TYR A 116 -13.90 -20.81 -0.19
N LYS A 117 -12.93 -21.26 -1.01
CA LYS A 117 -11.82 -20.39 -1.43
C LYS A 117 -12.32 -19.20 -2.24
N HIS A 118 -13.33 -19.40 -3.08
CA HIS A 118 -13.94 -18.31 -3.84
C HIS A 118 -14.66 -17.29 -2.93
N SER A 119 -15.35 -17.74 -1.87
CA SER A 119 -15.97 -16.80 -0.92
C SER A 119 -14.95 -16.02 -0.09
N LEU A 120 -13.81 -16.65 0.25
CA LEU A 120 -12.67 -15.94 0.88
C LEU A 120 -12.16 -14.80 0.01
N VAL A 121 -11.91 -15.03 -1.28
CA VAL A 121 -11.39 -13.96 -2.15
C VAL A 121 -12.40 -12.82 -2.32
N LEU A 122 -13.69 -13.12 -2.43
CA LEU A 122 -14.75 -12.11 -2.54
C LEU A 122 -14.80 -11.21 -1.30
N SER A 123 -14.63 -11.78 -0.10
CA SER A 123 -14.66 -11.01 1.15
C SER A 123 -13.56 -9.96 1.28
N VAL A 124 -12.41 -10.17 0.61
CA VAL A 124 -11.26 -9.26 0.70
C VAL A 124 -11.16 -8.28 -0.47
N GLN A 125 -11.82 -8.54 -1.60
CA GLN A 125 -11.78 -7.68 -2.79
C GLN A 125 -12.22 -6.25 -2.49
N THR A 126 -13.36 -6.07 -1.82
CA THR A 126 -13.89 -4.73 -1.51
C THR A 126 -12.95 -3.93 -0.60
N PRO A 127 -12.48 -4.45 0.55
CA PRO A 127 -11.45 -3.79 1.35
C PRO A 127 -10.18 -3.44 0.56
N TYR A 128 -9.71 -4.34 -0.32
CA TYR A 128 -8.53 -4.09 -1.15
C TYR A 128 -8.74 -2.92 -2.12
N MET A 129 -9.92 -2.80 -2.71
CA MET A 129 -10.22 -1.69 -3.61
C MET A 129 -10.34 -0.34 -2.88
N ILE A 130 -10.78 -0.37 -1.62
CA ILE A 130 -10.73 0.82 -0.77
C ILE A 130 -9.26 1.23 -0.53
N ILE A 131 -8.35 0.28 -0.27
CA ILE A 131 -6.91 0.56 -0.12
C ILE A 131 -6.35 1.18 -1.40
N VAL A 132 -6.62 0.59 -2.58
CA VAL A 132 -6.19 1.13 -3.87
C VAL A 132 -6.71 2.56 -4.06
N ALA A 133 -7.99 2.81 -3.77
CA ALA A 133 -8.60 4.12 -3.88
C ALA A 133 -7.94 5.15 -2.95
N ILE A 134 -7.61 4.78 -1.71
CA ILE A 134 -6.90 5.65 -0.77
C ILE A 134 -5.51 5.99 -1.30
N VAL A 135 -4.77 5.01 -1.82
CA VAL A 135 -3.42 5.23 -2.36
C VAL A 135 -3.48 6.17 -3.58
N LEU A 136 -4.45 5.98 -4.48
CA LEU A 136 -4.66 6.86 -5.62
C LEU A 136 -5.08 8.27 -5.20
N LEU A 137 -5.91 8.41 -4.16
CA LEU A 137 -6.27 9.70 -3.59
C LEU A 137 -5.03 10.42 -3.05
N VAL A 138 -4.16 9.72 -2.31
CA VAL A 138 -2.90 10.29 -1.82
C VAL A 138 -2.01 10.69 -3.00
N ALA A 139 -1.88 9.85 -4.03
CA ALA A 139 -1.13 10.19 -5.24
C ALA A 139 -1.66 11.47 -5.90
N LEU A 140 -2.98 11.60 -6.02
CA LEU A 140 -3.65 12.79 -6.54
C LEU A 140 -3.34 14.03 -5.69
N LEU A 141 -3.46 13.93 -4.36
CA LEU A 141 -3.13 15.04 -3.46
C LEU A 141 -1.68 15.50 -3.61
N ILE A 142 -0.73 14.57 -3.73
CA ILE A 142 0.69 14.90 -3.96
C ILE A 142 0.89 15.55 -5.34
N MET A 143 0.19 15.08 -6.38
CA MET A 143 0.26 15.69 -7.72
C MET A 143 -0.23 17.14 -7.70
N LEU A 144 -1.37 17.39 -7.05
CA LEU A 144 -2.00 18.72 -6.95
C LEU A 144 -1.21 19.67 -6.03
N THR A 145 -0.50 19.14 -5.04
CA THR A 145 0.29 19.95 -4.11
C THR A 145 1.57 20.47 -4.79
N LYS A 146 1.74 21.79 -4.78
CA LYS A 146 2.98 22.46 -5.18
C LYS A 146 3.90 22.60 -3.96
N PHE A 147 5.05 21.95 -4.01
CA PHE A 147 6.05 22.04 -2.95
C PHE A 147 7.06 23.16 -3.25
N PRO A 148 7.64 23.80 -2.22
CA PRO A 148 8.76 24.73 -2.39
C PRO A 148 9.94 24.06 -3.09
N ALA A 149 10.74 24.84 -3.82
CA ALA A 149 11.98 24.35 -4.40
C ALA A 149 12.96 23.94 -3.30
N LEU A 150 13.53 22.73 -3.42
CA LEU A 150 14.48 22.19 -2.45
C LEU A 150 15.90 22.39 -2.96
N GLN A 151 16.84 22.74 -2.08
CA GLN A 151 18.22 23.04 -2.46
C GLN A 151 18.93 21.87 -3.16
N SER A 152 18.51 20.63 -2.88
CA SER A 152 18.97 19.42 -3.58
C SER A 152 18.52 19.29 -5.04
N ASP A 153 17.52 20.07 -5.48
CA ASP A 153 17.12 20.13 -6.90
C ASP A 153 18.06 21.04 -7.72
N ASN A 154 18.90 21.86 -7.06
CA ASN A 154 19.86 22.79 -7.69
C ASN A 154 21.25 22.20 -7.96
N HIS A 155 21.55 20.97 -7.52
CA HIS A 155 22.77 20.25 -7.93
C HIS A 155 22.55 19.47 -9.23
N ARG A 156 21.97 20.14 -10.24
CA ARG A 156 21.87 19.66 -11.62
C ARG A 156 23.05 20.16 -12.43
#